data_AF-A0A453R0N6-F1
#
_entry.id   AF-A0A453R0N6-F1
#
_cell.length_a   1.000
_cell.length_b   1.000
_cell.length_c   1.000
_cell.angle_alpha   90.00
_cell.angle_beta   90.00
_cell.angle_gamma   90.00
#
_symmetry.space_group_name_H-M   'P 1'
#
loop_
_entity.id
_entity.type
_entity.pdbx_description
1 polymer ?
#
loop_
_entity_poly.entity_id
_entity_poly.type
_entity_poly.pdbx_seq_one_letter_code
_entity_poly.pdbx_strand_id
1 'polypeptide(L)'
;MGSPARGPKKRATSLSFGMSVKHFGYIAFVSSPELLCSPAHLPVPSSQDFQIKQRAMANLLSSAPIHASLPDCFVFPPDQRPPASSQAVSLPVIDLSRGRDEVRRAVLDAGKELGFFQVVNHGVSAEAIRDMEAVCAEFFRLPAEEKAAFYSEDTDKPNRLFSSTTYELGDEKYWRDCLRLACGSPVGDTKNNWPDKPKKLREVVEKFVEPTRGVGMELLRLLCEGMGLRPDYFEGDLTGGDVIINVNHYPPCPAPGLTLGLPPHCDRNLITLLLQSTVPGLQVSYKGDWINVESVPNAFVVNFGHLLEASIH
;
A
#
# COMPACT_ATOMS: atom_id res chain seq x y z
N MET A 1 -29.64 38.80 13.03
CA MET A 1 -29.51 37.65 12.11
C MET A 1 -28.06 37.20 12.15
N GLY A 2 -27.76 36.19 12.95
CA GLY A 2 -26.40 35.65 13.10
C GLY A 2 -26.14 34.56 12.06
N SER A 3 -25.11 34.73 11.25
CA SER A 3 -24.58 33.68 10.37
C SER A 3 -23.94 32.57 11.23
N PRO A 4 -24.15 31.27 10.94
CA PRO A 4 -23.45 30.22 11.65
C PRO A 4 -22.01 30.13 11.15
N ALA A 5 -21.06 30.25 12.08
CA ALA A 5 -19.67 29.95 11.85
C ALA A 5 -19.53 28.48 11.41
N ARG A 6 -18.92 28.25 10.25
CA ARG A 6 -18.45 26.92 9.85
C ARG A 6 -17.35 26.50 10.82
N GLY A 7 -17.64 25.54 11.67
CA GLY A 7 -16.64 24.88 12.51
C GLY A 7 -15.55 24.22 11.65
N PRO A 8 -14.34 24.02 12.21
CA PRO A 8 -13.25 23.38 11.49
C PRO A 8 -13.65 21.94 11.13
N LYS A 9 -13.46 21.57 9.87
CA LYS A 9 -13.56 20.17 9.42
C LYS A 9 -12.50 19.36 10.17
N LYS A 10 -12.92 18.53 11.12
CA LYS A 10 -12.05 17.54 11.78
C LYS A 10 -11.54 16.55 10.72
N ARG A 11 -10.23 16.48 10.50
CA ARG A 11 -9.60 15.40 9.73
C ARG A 11 -9.54 14.17 10.63
N ALA A 12 -10.28 13.13 10.29
CA ALA A 12 -10.16 11.84 10.94
C ALA A 12 -8.81 11.18 10.56
N THR A 13 -8.10 10.62 11.53
CA THR A 13 -6.78 10.01 11.37
C THR A 13 -6.88 8.52 11.07
N SER A 14 -6.01 8.03 10.18
CA SER A 14 -6.13 6.71 9.56
C SER A 14 -5.10 5.70 10.04
N LEU A 15 -5.53 4.44 10.17
CA LEU A 15 -4.68 3.24 10.13
C LEU A 15 -4.30 2.97 8.67
N SER A 16 -3.08 2.51 8.39
CA SER A 16 -2.67 2.23 7.00
C SER A 16 -2.18 0.80 6.80
N PHE A 17 -2.53 0.23 5.66
CA PHE A 17 -2.10 -1.07 5.19
C PHE A 17 -1.36 -0.89 3.87
N GLY A 18 -0.14 -1.39 3.81
CA GLY A 18 0.62 -1.48 2.58
C GLY A 18 0.50 -2.90 2.02
N MET A 19 0.30 -3.04 0.72
CA MET A 19 0.53 -4.31 0.03
C MET A 19 1.43 -4.06 -1.16
N SER A 20 2.42 -4.93 -1.39
CA SER A 20 3.32 -4.83 -2.54
C SER A 20 3.10 -6.03 -3.45
N VAL A 21 2.55 -5.83 -4.65
CA VAL A 21 2.39 -6.85 -5.69
C VAL A 21 3.51 -6.71 -6.72
N LYS A 22 4.39 -7.71 -6.82
CA LYS A 22 5.43 -7.84 -7.86
C LYS A 22 5.16 -9.10 -8.67
N HIS A 23 5.22 -9.03 -10.00
CA HIS A 23 5.04 -10.22 -10.86
C HIS A 23 6.37 -10.70 -11.45
N PHE A 24 6.48 -12.04 -11.47
CA PHE A 24 7.54 -12.87 -12.02
C PHE A 24 7.87 -12.58 -13.49
N GLY A 25 9.15 -12.77 -13.84
CA GLY A 25 9.64 -12.78 -15.21
C GLY A 25 9.67 -14.19 -15.85
N TYR A 26 9.30 -14.19 -17.13
CA TYR A 26 9.58 -15.12 -18.25
C TYR A 26 8.99 -16.55 -18.30
N ILE A 27 8.22 -16.83 -19.37
CA ILE A 27 8.58 -17.64 -20.58
C ILE A 27 7.60 -17.30 -21.73
N ALA A 28 8.10 -17.28 -22.97
CA ALA A 28 7.40 -16.98 -24.23
C ALA A 28 6.85 -18.24 -24.94
N PHE A 29 5.80 -18.11 -25.79
CA PHE A 29 5.73 -18.55 -27.21
C PHE A 29 4.39 -18.13 -27.88
N VAL A 30 4.43 -18.13 -29.21
CA VAL A 30 3.64 -17.41 -30.23
C VAL A 30 2.44 -18.22 -30.76
N SER A 31 1.31 -17.58 -31.10
CA SER A 31 0.69 -17.59 -32.45
C SER A 31 -0.78 -17.11 -32.48
N SER A 32 -1.04 -16.06 -33.27
CA SER A 32 -2.33 -15.74 -33.95
C SER A 32 -2.81 -16.92 -34.82
N PRO A 33 -4.12 -17.05 -35.18
CA PRO A 33 -4.80 -16.11 -36.08
C PRO A 33 -6.26 -15.72 -35.76
N GLU A 34 -6.57 -14.54 -36.28
CA GLU A 34 -7.84 -13.96 -36.74
C GLU A 34 -9.17 -14.65 -36.42
N LEU A 35 -10.11 -13.86 -35.88
CA LEU A 35 -11.51 -13.90 -36.31
C LEU A 35 -12.08 -12.47 -36.33
N LEU A 36 -12.44 -12.04 -37.54
CA LEU A 36 -13.18 -10.83 -37.86
C LEU A 36 -14.56 -10.83 -37.19
N CYS A 37 -14.96 -9.71 -36.57
CA CYS A 37 -16.35 -9.38 -36.41
C CYS A 37 -16.56 -7.85 -36.53
N SER A 38 -17.57 -7.47 -37.31
CA SER A 38 -17.91 -6.09 -37.70
C SER A 38 -18.32 -5.19 -36.52
N PRO A 39 -18.16 -3.86 -36.63
CA PRO A 39 -18.40 -2.94 -35.52
C PRO A 39 -19.90 -2.68 -35.32
N ALA A 40 -20.42 -3.07 -34.16
CA ALA A 40 -21.65 -2.48 -33.62
C ALA A 40 -21.34 -1.06 -33.10
N HIS A 41 -22.23 -0.11 -33.38
CA HIS A 41 -22.12 1.28 -32.94
C HIS A 41 -21.94 1.39 -31.42
N LEU A 42 -20.71 1.70 -31.00
CA LEU A 42 -20.43 2.17 -29.65
C LEU A 42 -20.69 3.68 -29.57
N PRO A 43 -21.26 4.19 -28.46
CA PRO A 43 -21.41 5.61 -28.25
C PRO A 43 -20.04 6.30 -28.23
N VAL A 44 -19.93 7.42 -28.94
CA VAL A 44 -18.72 8.25 -28.97
C VAL A 44 -18.49 8.83 -27.57
N PRO A 45 -17.33 8.58 -26.92
CA PRO A 45 -17.03 9.13 -25.60
C PRO A 45 -17.02 10.66 -25.61
N SER A 46 -17.40 11.29 -24.49
CA SER A 46 -17.23 12.74 -24.32
C SER A 46 -15.74 13.13 -24.44
N SER A 47 -15.44 14.34 -24.92
CA SER A 47 -14.04 14.79 -25.12
C SER A 47 -13.21 14.76 -23.83
N GLN A 48 -13.86 14.93 -22.67
CA GLN A 48 -13.24 14.90 -21.36
C GLN A 48 -12.92 13.47 -20.90
N ASP A 49 -13.83 12.51 -21.12
CA ASP A 49 -13.56 11.09 -20.82
C ASP A 49 -12.42 10.53 -21.67
N PHE A 50 -12.36 10.94 -22.93
CA PHE A 50 -11.29 10.56 -23.83
C PHE A 50 -9.92 11.09 -23.36
N GLN A 51 -9.86 12.35 -22.92
CA GLN A 51 -8.63 12.95 -22.39
C GLN A 51 -8.18 12.30 -21.07
N ILE A 52 -9.12 11.98 -20.16
CA ILE A 52 -8.79 11.26 -18.91
C ILE A 52 -8.21 9.89 -19.22
N LYS A 53 -8.80 9.15 -20.15
CA LYS A 53 -8.30 7.84 -20.59
C LYS A 53 -6.90 7.93 -21.19
N GLN A 54 -6.67 8.87 -22.10
CA GLN A 54 -5.33 9.08 -22.67
C GLN A 54 -4.29 9.39 -21.59
N ARG A 55 -4.61 10.27 -20.64
CA ARG A 55 -3.69 10.62 -19.55
C ARG A 55 -3.39 9.43 -18.64
N ALA A 56 -4.40 8.64 -18.28
CA ALA A 56 -4.22 7.44 -17.48
C ALA A 56 -3.35 6.40 -18.19
N MET A 57 -3.59 6.16 -19.49
CA MET A 57 -2.78 5.25 -20.31
C MET A 57 -1.33 5.71 -20.41
N ALA A 58 -1.08 7.02 -20.54
CA ALA A 58 0.26 7.58 -20.66
C ALA A 58 1.05 7.55 -19.34
N ASN A 59 0.36 7.68 -18.19
CA ASN A 59 1.02 7.84 -16.91
C ASN A 59 1.16 6.55 -16.08
N LEU A 60 0.31 5.54 -16.31
CA LEU A 60 0.36 4.29 -15.55
C LEU A 60 1.43 3.35 -16.09
N LEU A 61 2.37 2.97 -15.22
CA LEU A 61 3.43 2.02 -15.58
C LEU A 61 2.86 0.63 -15.91
N SER A 62 1.77 0.24 -15.26
CA SER A 62 1.06 -1.04 -15.46
C SER A 62 0.22 -1.09 -16.74
N SER A 63 0.13 0.01 -17.50
CA SER A 63 -0.58 0.04 -18.78
C SER A 63 0.34 -0.28 -19.97
N ALA A 64 1.66 -0.24 -19.76
CA ALA A 64 2.64 -0.64 -20.76
C ALA A 64 3.02 -2.13 -20.56
N PRO A 65 3.02 -2.97 -21.61
CA PRO A 65 3.33 -4.39 -21.48
C PRO A 65 4.80 -4.65 -21.12
N ILE A 66 5.73 -3.82 -21.62
CA ILE A 66 7.17 -3.88 -21.35
C ILE A 66 7.74 -2.46 -21.41
N HIS A 67 8.60 -2.11 -20.46
CA HIS A 67 9.39 -0.86 -20.48
C HIS A 67 10.77 -1.13 -21.08
N ALA A 68 11.01 -0.67 -22.30
CA ALA A 68 12.29 -0.91 -23.02
C ALA A 68 13.45 -0.05 -22.49
N SER A 69 13.14 1.13 -21.94
CA SER A 69 14.10 2.06 -21.36
C SER A 69 13.47 2.74 -20.15
N LEU A 70 14.31 3.18 -19.20
CA LEU A 70 13.88 3.98 -18.06
C LEU A 70 13.79 5.46 -18.48
N PRO A 71 12.62 6.11 -18.44
CA PRO A 71 12.50 7.54 -18.76
C PRO A 71 13.28 8.41 -17.76
N ASP A 72 13.81 9.54 -18.22
CA ASP A 72 14.67 10.42 -17.41
C ASP A 72 14.04 10.89 -16.10
N CYS A 73 12.72 11.08 -16.08
CA CYS A 73 12.01 11.47 -14.85
C CYS A 73 12.04 10.40 -13.75
N PHE A 74 12.46 9.17 -14.03
CA PHE A 74 12.66 8.11 -13.03
C PHE A 74 14.13 7.88 -12.67
N VAL A 75 15.07 8.61 -13.29
CA VAL A 75 16.51 8.47 -13.09
C VAL A 75 16.96 9.38 -11.96
N PHE A 76 17.40 8.79 -10.84
CA PHE A 76 17.90 9.53 -9.69
C PHE A 76 19.38 9.92 -9.88
N PRO A 77 19.82 11.05 -9.29
CA PRO A 77 21.22 11.44 -9.29
C PRO A 77 22.05 10.43 -8.45
N PRO A 78 23.37 10.29 -8.71
CA PRO A 78 24.20 9.23 -8.11
C PRO A 78 24.15 9.12 -6.59
N ASP A 79 23.99 10.24 -5.89
CA ASP A 79 23.90 10.35 -4.43
C ASP A 79 22.55 9.93 -3.85
N GLN A 80 21.52 9.80 -4.70
CA GLN A 80 20.16 9.39 -4.31
C GLN A 80 19.78 8.01 -4.87
N ARG A 81 20.70 7.34 -5.56
CA ARG A 81 20.47 5.99 -6.09
C ARG A 81 20.50 4.94 -4.97
N PRO A 82 19.83 3.79 -5.16
CA PRO A 82 19.97 2.68 -4.24
C PRO A 82 21.45 2.28 -4.07
N PRO A 83 21.90 1.98 -2.85
CA PRO A 83 23.25 1.47 -2.64
C PRO A 83 23.42 0.14 -3.39
N ALA A 84 24.62 -0.09 -3.95
CA ALA A 84 24.92 -1.26 -4.78
C ALA A 84 24.79 -2.61 -4.04
N SER A 85 24.88 -2.59 -2.71
CA SER A 85 24.64 -3.75 -1.85
C SER A 85 24.11 -3.30 -0.49
N SER A 86 22.93 -3.79 -0.12
CA SER A 86 22.41 -3.70 1.26
C SER A 86 22.52 -5.08 1.90
N GLN A 87 23.06 -5.14 3.12
CA GLN A 87 23.06 -6.36 3.91
C GLN A 87 21.60 -6.77 4.18
N ALA A 88 21.30 -8.05 3.99
CA ALA A 88 20.03 -8.60 4.43
C ALA A 88 20.08 -8.78 5.96
N VAL A 89 19.06 -8.28 6.65
CA VAL A 89 18.87 -8.55 8.08
C VAL A 89 17.46 -9.04 8.28
N SER A 90 17.33 -10.10 9.07
CA SER A 90 16.04 -10.58 9.50
C SER A 90 15.53 -9.67 10.62
N LEU A 91 14.42 -8.96 10.36
CA LEU A 91 13.69 -8.26 11.42
C LEU A 91 13.22 -9.25 12.49
N PRO A 92 13.03 -8.81 13.76
CA PRO A 92 12.42 -9.65 14.79
C PRO A 92 11.09 -10.22 14.31
N VAL A 93 10.92 -11.54 14.45
CA VAL A 93 9.67 -12.22 14.10
C VAL A 93 8.93 -12.54 15.39
N ILE A 94 7.73 -11.99 15.54
CA ILE A 94 6.89 -12.10 16.73
C ILE A 94 5.71 -13.02 16.41
N ASP A 95 5.63 -14.14 17.13
CA ASP A 95 4.52 -15.08 17.04
C ASP A 95 3.38 -14.66 17.98
N LEU A 96 2.26 -14.18 17.42
CA LEU A 96 1.12 -13.70 18.19
C LEU A 96 0.31 -14.82 18.88
N SER A 97 0.61 -16.09 18.61
CA SER A 97 0.00 -17.22 19.32
C SER A 97 0.66 -17.56 20.66
N ARG A 98 1.80 -16.91 20.97
CA ARG A 98 2.55 -17.09 22.22
C ARG A 98 1.85 -16.42 23.39
N GLY A 99 2.37 -16.64 24.60
CA GLY A 99 1.81 -16.04 25.82
C GLY A 99 1.82 -14.51 25.77
N ARG A 100 0.74 -13.87 26.22
CA ARG A 100 0.54 -12.41 26.12
C ARG A 100 1.73 -11.59 26.63
N ASP A 101 2.30 -11.95 27.79
CA ASP A 101 3.44 -11.23 28.38
C ASP A 101 4.75 -11.40 27.58
N GLU A 102 4.92 -12.50 26.84
CA GLU A 102 6.03 -12.72 25.92
C GLU A 102 5.88 -11.82 24.70
N VAL A 103 4.69 -11.86 24.07
CA VAL A 103 4.37 -11.05 22.89
C VAL A 103 4.45 -9.56 23.21
N ARG A 104 3.87 -9.11 24.33
CA ARG A 104 3.90 -7.72 24.79
C ARG A 104 5.32 -7.18 24.88
N ARG A 105 6.23 -7.94 25.51
CA ARG A 105 7.64 -7.55 25.64
C ARG A 105 8.32 -7.49 24.27
N ALA A 106 8.13 -8.51 23.44
CA ALA A 106 8.71 -8.55 22.11
C ALA A 106 8.27 -7.36 21.23
N VAL A 107 6.99 -6.99 21.27
CA VAL A 107 6.46 -5.83 20.52
C VAL A 107 7.08 -4.53 21.04
N LEU A 108 7.14 -4.36 22.36
CA LEU A 108 7.73 -3.16 22.97
C LEU A 108 9.23 -3.03 22.66
N ASP A 109 9.98 -4.12 22.80
CA ASP A 109 11.43 -4.13 22.59
C ASP A 109 11.77 -3.87 21.12
N ALA A 110 11.11 -4.57 20.18
CA ALA A 110 11.30 -4.34 18.75
C ALA A 110 10.87 -2.93 18.32
N GLY A 111 9.78 -2.42 18.90
CA GLY A 111 9.31 -1.04 18.70
C GLY A 111 10.33 0.01 19.11
N LYS A 112 11.00 -0.18 20.26
CA LYS A 112 12.03 0.74 20.77
C LYS A 112 13.35 0.65 20.03
N GLU A 113 13.78 -0.55 19.67
CA GLU A 113 15.10 -0.75 19.08
C GLU A 113 15.13 -0.47 17.58
N LEU A 114 14.11 -0.92 16.85
CA LEU A 114 14.08 -0.88 15.38
C LEU A 114 12.92 -0.06 14.83
N GLY A 115 11.79 0.01 15.54
CA GLY A 115 10.54 0.54 15.01
C GLY A 115 9.90 -0.33 13.92
N PHE A 116 10.50 -1.49 13.62
CA PHE A 116 10.08 -2.47 12.62
C PHE A 116 10.17 -3.89 13.18
N PHE A 117 9.19 -4.73 12.87
CA PHE A 117 9.20 -6.17 13.16
C PHE A 117 8.27 -6.92 12.21
N GLN A 118 8.32 -8.24 12.22
CA GLN A 118 7.38 -9.10 11.50
C GLN A 118 6.47 -9.82 12.49
N VAL A 119 5.20 -10.00 12.14
CA VAL A 119 4.25 -10.79 12.95
C VAL A 119 3.77 -12.01 12.19
N VAL A 120 3.72 -13.16 12.86
CA VAL A 120 3.18 -14.43 12.36
C VAL A 120 2.08 -14.94 13.29
N ASN A 121 1.29 -15.92 12.83
CA ASN A 121 0.16 -16.49 13.57
C ASN A 121 -0.82 -15.41 14.08
N HIS A 122 -1.01 -14.37 13.28
CA HIS A 122 -1.77 -13.16 13.61
C HIS A 122 -3.30 -13.31 13.48
N GLY A 123 -3.80 -14.49 13.12
CA GLY A 123 -5.25 -14.76 13.05
C GLY A 123 -5.94 -14.38 11.73
N VAL A 124 -5.37 -13.48 10.91
CA VAL A 124 -5.81 -13.31 9.50
C VAL A 124 -5.57 -14.61 8.72
N SER A 125 -6.60 -15.13 8.05
CA SER A 125 -6.50 -16.42 7.36
C SER A 125 -5.58 -16.33 6.13
N ALA A 126 -4.83 -17.40 5.87
CA ALA A 126 -3.99 -17.49 4.68
C ALA A 126 -4.82 -17.43 3.38
N GLU A 127 -6.09 -17.84 3.42
CA GLU A 127 -7.03 -17.68 2.31
C GLU A 127 -7.32 -16.20 2.04
N ALA A 128 -7.65 -15.41 3.06
CA ALA A 128 -7.89 -13.98 2.90
C ALA A 128 -6.66 -13.23 2.35
N ILE A 129 -5.45 -13.61 2.79
CA ILE A 129 -4.19 -13.08 2.26
C ILE A 129 -4.05 -13.40 0.77
N ARG A 130 -4.19 -14.68 0.38
CA ARG A 130 -4.06 -15.11 -1.03
C ARG A 130 -5.11 -14.48 -1.93
N ASP A 131 -6.35 -14.40 -1.47
CA ASP A 131 -7.44 -13.78 -2.23
C ASP A 131 -7.16 -12.30 -2.45
N MET A 132 -6.67 -11.59 -1.41
CA MET A 132 -6.31 -10.18 -1.48
C MET A 132 -5.17 -9.94 -2.48
N GLU A 133 -4.11 -10.75 -2.44
CA GLU A 133 -3.03 -10.70 -3.42
C GLU A 133 -3.54 -10.96 -4.85
N ALA A 134 -4.36 -12.00 -5.03
CA ALA A 134 -4.88 -12.42 -6.33
C ALA A 134 -5.79 -11.36 -6.96
N VAL A 135 -6.72 -10.79 -6.18
CA VAL A 135 -7.66 -9.79 -6.68
C VAL A 135 -6.95 -8.48 -7.03
N CYS A 136 -5.93 -8.10 -6.26
CA CYS A 136 -5.12 -6.92 -6.56
C CYS A 136 -4.23 -7.15 -7.79
N ALA A 137 -3.63 -8.33 -7.93
CA ALA A 137 -2.93 -8.72 -9.15
C ALA A 137 -3.84 -8.69 -10.38
N GLU A 138 -5.09 -9.14 -10.24
CA GLU A 138 -6.09 -9.07 -11.30
C GLU A 138 -6.46 -7.63 -11.65
N PHE A 139 -6.65 -6.74 -10.66
CA PHE A 139 -6.90 -5.32 -10.91
C PHE A 139 -5.81 -4.68 -11.79
N PHE A 140 -4.53 -4.89 -11.48
CA PHE A 140 -3.44 -4.29 -12.25
C PHE A 140 -3.28 -4.90 -13.65
N ARG A 141 -3.74 -6.15 -13.87
CA ARG A 141 -3.80 -6.80 -15.18
C ARG A 141 -4.99 -6.36 -16.04
N LEU A 142 -5.95 -5.61 -15.49
CA LEU A 142 -7.06 -5.08 -16.28
C LEU A 142 -6.54 -4.16 -17.41
N PRO A 143 -7.26 -4.08 -18.54
CA PRO A 143 -6.97 -3.10 -19.57
C PRO A 143 -6.92 -1.68 -19.01
N ALA A 144 -6.06 -0.84 -19.60
CA ALA A 144 -5.86 0.52 -19.12
C ALA A 144 -7.14 1.36 -19.14
N GLU A 145 -8.04 1.08 -20.10
CA GLU A 145 -9.34 1.73 -20.25
C GLU A 145 -10.26 1.50 -19.06
N GLU A 146 -10.15 0.33 -18.42
CA GLU A 146 -10.93 -0.01 -17.23
C GLU A 146 -10.34 0.61 -15.96
N LYS A 147 -9.01 0.69 -15.90
CA LYS A 147 -8.29 1.36 -14.81
C LYS A 147 -8.42 2.89 -14.86
N ALA A 148 -8.58 3.46 -16.06
CA ALA A 148 -8.58 4.90 -16.29
C ALA A 148 -9.66 5.67 -15.52
N ALA A 149 -10.83 5.05 -15.29
CA ALA A 149 -11.91 5.67 -14.52
C ALA A 149 -11.51 5.98 -13.06
N PHE A 150 -10.54 5.25 -12.52
CA PHE A 150 -10.04 5.41 -11.15
C PHE A 150 -8.78 6.26 -11.08
N TYR A 151 -8.13 6.54 -12.20
CA TYR A 151 -6.90 7.31 -12.21
C TYR A 151 -7.15 8.76 -11.82
N SER A 152 -6.42 9.27 -10.83
CA SER A 152 -6.51 10.67 -10.43
C SER A 152 -5.27 11.14 -9.67
N GLU A 153 -4.73 12.30 -10.06
CA GLU A 153 -3.67 13.00 -9.31
C GLU A 153 -4.22 13.80 -8.11
N ASP A 154 -5.54 13.99 -8.04
CA ASP A 154 -6.20 14.69 -6.94
C ASP A 154 -6.08 13.92 -5.62
N THR A 155 -5.27 14.46 -4.69
CA THR A 155 -5.02 13.87 -3.37
C THR A 155 -6.21 13.91 -2.43
N ASP A 156 -7.21 14.75 -2.70
CA ASP A 156 -8.42 14.83 -1.89
C ASP A 156 -9.40 13.68 -2.20
N LYS A 157 -9.19 12.94 -3.31
CA LYS A 157 -9.95 11.72 -3.59
C LYS A 157 -9.45 10.57 -2.74
N PRO A 158 -10.28 10.01 -1.85
CA PRO A 158 -9.86 8.96 -0.94
C PRO A 158 -9.60 7.63 -1.66
N ASN A 159 -10.37 7.34 -2.70
CA ASN A 159 -10.24 6.16 -3.54
C ASN A 159 -9.74 6.58 -4.92
N ARG A 160 -8.53 6.15 -5.29
CA ARG A 160 -7.92 6.52 -6.57
C ARG A 160 -6.76 5.61 -6.94
N LEU A 161 -6.53 5.50 -8.24
CA LEU A 161 -5.32 4.96 -8.83
C LEU A 161 -4.38 6.12 -9.21
N PHE A 162 -3.09 5.99 -8.94
CA PHE A 162 -2.09 6.97 -9.35
C PHE A 162 -0.76 6.27 -9.63
N SER A 163 0.16 6.98 -10.27
CA SER A 163 1.53 6.51 -10.51
C SER A 163 2.52 7.35 -9.72
N SER A 164 3.70 6.81 -9.44
CA SER A 164 4.73 7.41 -8.58
C SER A 164 4.32 7.51 -7.11
N THR A 165 4.35 8.71 -6.55
CA THR A 165 4.12 9.02 -5.15
C THR A 165 3.27 10.27 -5.02
N THR A 166 2.65 10.42 -3.86
CA THR A 166 1.88 11.61 -3.49
C THR A 166 2.68 12.56 -2.62
N TYR A 167 3.94 12.22 -2.31
CA TYR A 167 4.86 13.08 -1.60
C TYR A 167 5.42 14.13 -2.55
N GLU A 168 5.40 15.41 -2.14
CA GLU A 168 6.02 16.49 -2.90
C GLU A 168 7.55 16.35 -2.78
N LEU A 169 8.19 15.78 -3.80
CA LEU A 169 9.61 15.39 -3.78
C LEU A 169 10.31 15.76 -5.10
N GLY A 170 10.32 17.06 -5.41
CA GLY A 170 10.96 17.55 -6.64
C GLY A 170 10.24 17.12 -7.91
N ASP A 171 11.00 17.07 -9.01
CA ASP A 171 10.50 16.69 -10.33
C ASP A 171 10.63 15.18 -10.60
N GLU A 172 11.36 14.46 -9.74
CA GLU A 172 11.59 13.02 -9.85
C GLU A 172 10.32 12.19 -9.60
N LYS A 173 10.20 11.10 -10.36
CA LYS A 173 9.13 10.10 -10.24
C LYS A 173 9.67 8.77 -9.74
N TYR A 174 8.78 8.01 -9.11
CA TYR A 174 9.06 6.73 -8.50
C TYR A 174 8.40 5.60 -9.29
N TRP A 175 9.10 4.47 -9.44
CA TRP A 175 8.71 3.37 -10.31
C TRP A 175 7.62 2.47 -9.69
N ARG A 176 6.41 3.01 -9.56
CA ARG A 176 5.27 2.37 -8.90
C ARG A 176 3.94 2.90 -9.44
N ASP A 177 2.96 2.01 -9.55
CA ASP A 177 1.54 2.40 -9.55
C ASP A 177 0.91 2.05 -8.20
N CYS A 178 -0.11 2.79 -7.78
CA CYS A 178 -0.81 2.54 -6.52
C CYS A 178 -2.32 2.70 -6.65
N LEU A 179 -3.05 1.65 -6.29
CA LEU A 179 -4.48 1.75 -6.00
C LEU A 179 -4.65 2.02 -4.51
N ARG A 180 -5.11 3.23 -4.17
CA ARG A 180 -5.47 3.62 -2.81
C ARG A 180 -6.97 3.40 -2.59
N LEU A 181 -7.30 2.68 -1.53
CA LEU A 181 -8.66 2.43 -1.08
C LEU A 181 -8.79 2.94 0.37
N ALA A 182 -9.81 3.73 0.64
CA ALA A 182 -10.23 4.10 1.98
C ALA A 182 -11.45 3.28 2.38
N CYS A 183 -11.44 2.77 3.60
CA CYS A 183 -12.47 1.93 4.19
C CYS A 183 -12.90 2.55 5.52
N GLY A 184 -14.19 2.81 5.70
CA GLY A 184 -14.73 3.06 7.03
C GLY A 184 -14.60 1.83 7.93
N SER A 185 -14.82 2.00 9.23
CA SER A 185 -14.95 0.91 10.20
C SER A 185 -16.30 1.05 10.91
N PRO A 186 -17.23 0.08 10.78
CA PRO A 186 -17.10 -1.19 10.04
C PRO A 186 -17.11 -1.00 8.52
N VAL A 187 -16.46 -1.91 7.79
CA VAL A 187 -16.18 -1.79 6.34
C VAL A 187 -17.45 -1.76 5.46
N GLY A 188 -18.59 -2.26 5.96
CA GLY A 188 -19.83 -2.45 5.20
C GLY A 188 -20.77 -1.24 5.05
N ASP A 189 -20.55 -0.14 5.79
CA ASP A 189 -21.55 0.96 5.86
C ASP A 189 -21.35 2.08 4.82
N THR A 190 -20.38 1.93 3.93
CA THR A 190 -19.99 3.00 3.02
C THR A 190 -20.12 2.59 1.56
N LYS A 191 -20.81 3.44 0.77
CA LYS A 191 -20.65 3.52 -0.69
C LYS A 191 -19.23 4.01 -1.00
N ASN A 192 -18.25 3.18 -0.69
CA ASN A 192 -16.89 3.42 -1.07
C ASN A 192 -16.88 3.34 -2.59
N ASN A 193 -16.56 4.44 -3.26
CA ASN A 193 -16.40 4.52 -4.72
C ASN A 193 -15.16 3.72 -5.18
N TRP A 194 -15.07 2.46 -4.75
CA TRP A 194 -14.06 1.49 -5.11
C TRP A 194 -14.31 0.98 -6.53
N PRO A 195 -13.29 0.36 -7.15
CA PRO A 195 -13.48 -0.35 -8.40
C PRO A 195 -14.51 -1.47 -8.30
N ASP A 196 -15.42 -1.51 -9.27
CA ASP A 196 -16.37 -2.62 -9.48
C ASP A 196 -15.68 -3.85 -10.11
N LYS A 197 -14.45 -3.66 -10.58
CA LYS A 197 -13.61 -4.70 -11.18
C LYS A 197 -12.27 -4.76 -10.46
N PRO A 198 -11.75 -5.97 -10.19
CA PRO A 198 -12.41 -7.27 -10.36
C PRO A 198 -13.71 -7.40 -9.57
N LYS A 199 -14.66 -8.22 -10.04
CA LYS A 199 -15.99 -8.35 -9.41
C LYS A 199 -15.92 -8.72 -7.92
N LYS A 200 -14.87 -9.46 -7.54
CA LYS A 200 -14.62 -9.90 -6.16
C LYS A 200 -13.86 -8.90 -5.31
N LEU A 201 -13.38 -7.77 -5.87
CA LEU A 201 -12.50 -6.82 -5.18
C LEU A 201 -13.09 -6.38 -3.84
N ARG A 202 -14.34 -5.91 -3.85
CA ARG A 202 -15.02 -5.44 -2.64
C ARG A 202 -15.09 -6.53 -1.57
N GLU A 203 -15.66 -7.68 -1.92
CA GLU A 203 -15.85 -8.81 -0.99
C GLU A 203 -14.52 -9.26 -0.37
N VAL A 204 -13.47 -9.35 -1.18
CA VAL A 204 -12.14 -9.78 -0.73
C VAL A 204 -11.50 -8.73 0.17
N VAL A 205 -11.56 -7.45 -0.22
CA VAL A 205 -11.02 -6.35 0.59
C VAL A 205 -11.74 -6.30 1.95
N GLU A 206 -13.06 -6.44 1.98
CA GLU A 206 -13.84 -6.47 3.23
C GLU A 206 -13.43 -7.62 4.14
N LYS A 207 -13.29 -8.83 3.59
CA LYS A 207 -12.84 -10.04 4.33
C LYS A 207 -11.41 -9.92 4.85
N PHE A 208 -10.55 -9.16 4.18
CA PHE A 208 -9.16 -8.96 4.56
C PHE A 208 -8.99 -7.84 5.59
N VAL A 209 -9.65 -6.69 5.39
CA VAL A 209 -9.42 -5.47 6.18
C VAL A 209 -9.84 -5.61 7.62
N GLU A 210 -11.02 -6.18 7.88
CA GLU A 210 -11.55 -6.27 9.24
C GLU A 210 -10.63 -7.07 10.19
N PRO A 211 -10.24 -8.33 9.87
CA PRO A 211 -9.32 -9.06 10.75
C PRO A 211 -7.94 -8.41 10.81
N THR A 212 -7.44 -7.81 9.72
CA THR A 212 -6.13 -7.13 9.71
C THR A 212 -6.14 -5.86 10.57
N ARG A 213 -7.25 -5.12 10.60
CA ARG A 213 -7.49 -4.03 11.54
C ARG A 213 -7.48 -4.53 12.98
N GLY A 214 -8.10 -5.69 13.22
CA GLY A 214 -8.03 -6.38 14.51
C GLY A 214 -6.59 -6.60 14.98
N VAL A 215 -5.70 -7.08 14.10
CA VAL A 215 -4.26 -7.25 14.40
C VAL A 215 -3.60 -5.93 14.76
N GLY A 216 -3.82 -4.87 13.97
CA GLY A 216 -3.26 -3.55 14.25
C GLY A 216 -3.71 -2.99 15.60
N MET A 217 -5.01 -3.13 15.93
CA MET A 217 -5.55 -2.70 17.23
C MET A 217 -4.96 -3.50 18.39
N GLU A 218 -4.76 -4.81 18.22
CA GLU A 218 -4.16 -5.65 19.26
C GLU A 218 -2.69 -5.29 19.53
N LEU A 219 -1.92 -5.01 18.47
CA LEU A 219 -0.53 -4.55 18.60
C LEU A 219 -0.44 -3.21 19.33
N LEU A 220 -1.37 -2.28 19.05
CA LEU A 220 -1.45 -1.01 19.77
C LEU A 220 -1.78 -1.23 21.26
N ARG A 221 -2.70 -2.14 21.60
CA ARG A 221 -3.02 -2.49 23.01
C ARG A 221 -1.83 -3.10 23.74
N LEU A 222 -1.12 -4.04 23.10
CA LEU A 222 0.09 -4.64 23.65
C LEU A 222 1.17 -3.59 23.88
N LEU A 223 1.33 -2.63 22.96
CA LEU A 223 2.25 -1.52 23.14
C LEU A 223 1.85 -0.63 24.32
N CYS A 224 0.57 -0.27 24.45
CA CYS A 224 0.06 0.48 25.61
C CYS A 224 0.38 -0.23 26.93
N GLU A 225 0.06 -1.53 27.02
CA GLU A 225 0.35 -2.34 28.21
C GLU A 225 1.86 -2.38 28.51
N GLY A 226 2.69 -2.52 27.49
CA GLY A 226 4.15 -2.52 27.63
C GLY A 226 4.71 -1.18 28.13
N MET A 227 4.04 -0.07 27.79
CA MET A 227 4.41 1.27 28.24
C MET A 227 3.73 1.68 29.57
N GLY A 228 2.87 0.84 30.13
CA GLY A 228 2.08 1.17 31.33
C GLY A 228 0.97 2.19 31.08
N LEU A 229 0.56 2.38 29.82
CA LEU A 229 -0.59 3.20 29.45
C LEU A 229 -1.88 2.38 29.60
N ARG A 230 -3.03 3.07 29.59
CA ARG A 230 -4.32 2.38 29.51
C ARG A 230 -4.42 1.62 28.17
N PRO A 231 -5.00 0.40 28.13
CA PRO A 231 -5.12 -0.36 26.89
C PRO A 231 -5.86 0.39 25.76
N ASP A 232 -6.78 1.27 26.11
CA ASP A 232 -7.61 2.05 25.19
C ASP A 232 -6.98 3.40 24.76
N TYR A 233 -5.71 3.65 25.09
CA TYR A 233 -5.07 4.96 24.89
C TYR A 233 -5.16 5.50 23.45
N PHE A 234 -4.99 4.63 22.45
CA PHE A 234 -5.09 4.98 21.04
C PHE A 234 -6.51 4.82 20.46
N GLU A 235 -7.48 4.36 21.26
CA GLU A 235 -8.88 4.22 20.83
C GLU A 235 -9.57 5.60 20.72
N GLY A 236 -10.61 5.70 19.89
CA GLY A 236 -11.33 6.95 19.65
C GLY A 236 -10.80 7.72 18.45
N ASP A 237 -10.58 9.03 18.56
CA ASP A 237 -10.27 9.89 17.41
C ASP A 237 -9.02 9.44 16.63
N LEU A 238 -8.01 8.88 17.33
CA LEU A 238 -6.75 8.41 16.74
C LEU A 238 -6.91 7.18 15.81
N THR A 239 -7.85 6.29 16.11
CA THR A 239 -8.11 5.03 15.36
C THR A 239 -9.52 4.92 14.77
N GLY A 240 -10.33 5.98 14.93
CA GLY A 240 -11.72 6.06 14.50
C GLY A 240 -11.91 6.60 13.09
N GLY A 241 -10.83 7.02 12.41
CA GLY A 241 -10.88 7.37 11.00
C GLY A 241 -10.81 6.16 10.07
N ASP A 242 -10.80 6.44 8.76
CA ASP A 242 -10.74 5.42 7.74
C ASP A 242 -9.46 4.58 7.84
N VAL A 243 -9.59 3.30 7.57
CA VAL A 243 -8.46 2.44 7.21
C VAL A 243 -8.07 2.74 5.77
N ILE A 244 -6.80 2.99 5.52
CA ILE A 244 -6.25 3.23 4.18
C ILE A 244 -5.48 2.00 3.72
N ILE A 245 -5.81 1.47 2.56
CA ILE A 245 -5.08 0.40 1.89
C ILE A 245 -4.38 0.99 0.68
N ASN A 246 -3.06 0.83 0.63
CA ASN A 246 -2.25 1.13 -0.54
C ASN A 246 -1.81 -0.17 -1.20
N VAL A 247 -2.42 -0.48 -2.34
CA VAL A 247 -2.00 -1.60 -3.18
C VAL A 247 -0.94 -1.10 -4.15
N ASN A 248 0.32 -1.33 -3.78
CA ASN A 248 1.50 -0.92 -4.53
C ASN A 248 1.85 -1.96 -5.59
N HIS A 249 1.91 -1.53 -6.84
CA HIS A 249 2.34 -2.36 -7.96
C HIS A 249 3.65 -1.83 -8.50
N TYR A 250 4.70 -2.66 -8.46
CA TYR A 250 6.02 -2.34 -8.97
C TYR A 250 6.27 -3.19 -10.23
N PRO A 251 6.02 -2.66 -11.43
CA PRO A 251 6.27 -3.41 -12.66
C PRO A 251 7.79 -3.63 -12.85
N PRO A 252 8.20 -4.64 -13.64
CA PRO A 252 9.61 -4.85 -13.96
C PRO A 252 10.28 -3.57 -14.47
N CYS A 253 11.43 -3.23 -13.90
CA CYS A 253 12.20 -2.04 -14.26
C CYS A 253 13.39 -2.43 -15.14
N PRO A 254 13.63 -1.77 -16.28
CA PRO A 254 14.77 -2.06 -17.15
C PRO A 254 16.13 -1.64 -16.54
N ALA A 255 16.14 -0.69 -15.60
CA ALA A 255 17.35 -0.18 -14.96
C ALA A 255 17.14 0.07 -13.45
N PRO A 256 16.96 -0.99 -12.64
CA PRO A 256 16.56 -0.85 -11.23
C PRO A 256 17.60 -0.14 -10.34
N GLY A 257 18.87 -0.11 -10.74
CA GLY A 257 19.92 0.63 -10.02
C GLY A 257 19.89 2.15 -10.21
N LEU A 258 18.99 2.66 -11.08
CA LEU A 258 18.85 4.09 -11.37
C LEU A 258 17.56 4.70 -10.82
N THR A 259 16.65 3.88 -10.28
CA THR A 259 15.32 4.33 -9.84
C THR A 259 14.95 3.79 -8.46
N LEU A 260 13.89 4.34 -7.89
CA LEU A 260 13.30 3.91 -6.63
C LEU A 260 11.81 3.63 -6.82
N GLY A 261 11.30 2.59 -6.17
CA GLY A 261 9.86 2.31 -6.16
C GLY A 261 9.07 3.28 -5.26
N LEU A 262 9.69 3.69 -4.15
CA LEU A 262 9.18 4.69 -3.22
C LEU A 262 10.38 5.49 -2.68
N PRO A 263 10.18 6.77 -2.31
CA PRO A 263 11.22 7.55 -1.64
C PRO A 263 11.55 7.01 -0.26
N PRO A 264 12.74 7.33 0.27
CA PRO A 264 12.98 7.34 1.71
C PRO A 264 11.90 8.18 2.41
N HIS A 265 11.16 7.56 3.33
CA HIS A 265 10.13 8.25 4.11
C HIS A 265 9.87 7.53 5.42
N CYS A 266 9.21 8.24 6.33
CA CYS A 266 8.55 7.68 7.49
C CYS A 266 7.04 7.77 7.30
N ASP A 267 6.31 6.78 7.81
CA ASP A 267 4.86 6.82 7.75
C ASP A 267 4.29 7.86 8.72
N ARG A 268 3.21 8.51 8.32
CA ARG A 268 2.54 9.56 9.12
C ARG A 268 1.41 9.03 10.02
N ASN A 269 1.01 7.78 9.85
CA ASN A 269 -0.06 7.12 10.59
C ASN A 269 0.43 6.66 11.99
N LEU A 270 -0.43 5.94 12.72
CA LEU A 270 -0.04 5.29 13.97
C LEU A 270 0.81 4.04 13.73
N ILE A 271 0.27 3.14 12.91
CA ILE A 271 0.82 1.81 12.66
C ILE A 271 0.49 1.39 11.24
N THR A 272 1.50 0.83 10.57
CA THR A 272 1.39 0.22 9.25
C THR A 272 1.54 -1.29 9.39
N LEU A 273 0.64 -2.06 8.77
CA LEU A 273 0.86 -3.49 8.51
C LEU A 273 1.05 -3.67 7.01
N LEU A 274 2.23 -4.15 6.64
CA LEU A 274 2.67 -4.34 5.26
C LEU A 274 2.68 -5.83 4.93
N LEU A 275 1.86 -6.21 3.95
CA LEU A 275 1.93 -7.52 3.30
C LEU A 275 2.89 -7.45 2.11
N GLN A 276 4.03 -8.11 2.23
CA GLN A 276 5.03 -8.18 1.16
C GLN A 276 4.77 -9.35 0.21
N SER A 277 4.98 -9.11 -1.08
CA SER A 277 5.14 -10.19 -2.06
C SER A 277 6.44 -10.96 -1.83
N THR A 278 6.52 -12.15 -2.40
CA THR A 278 7.71 -13.01 -2.43
C THR A 278 8.93 -12.40 -3.12
N VAL A 279 8.77 -11.32 -3.89
CA VAL A 279 9.89 -10.61 -4.51
C VAL A 279 10.42 -9.55 -3.53
N PRO A 280 11.69 -9.63 -3.09
CA PRO A 280 12.28 -8.67 -2.14
C PRO A 280 12.23 -7.23 -2.66
N GLY A 281 12.24 -6.27 -1.75
CA GLY A 281 12.35 -4.85 -2.12
C GLY A 281 12.02 -3.83 -1.05
N LEU A 282 11.54 -4.25 0.12
CA LEU A 282 11.49 -3.35 1.27
C LEU A 282 12.91 -3.17 1.80
N GLN A 283 13.28 -1.91 2.01
CA GLN A 283 14.47 -1.53 2.74
C GLN A 283 14.08 -0.65 3.93
N VAL A 284 14.76 -0.85 5.05
CA VAL A 284 14.58 -0.05 6.26
C VAL A 284 15.88 0.66 6.60
N SER A 285 15.79 1.91 7.05
CA SER A 285 16.95 2.66 7.52
C SER A 285 17.19 2.33 9.00
N TYR A 286 18.39 1.86 9.33
CA TYR A 286 18.80 1.56 10.69
C TYR A 286 20.25 1.97 10.91
N LYS A 287 20.50 2.80 11.93
CA LYS A 287 21.84 3.30 12.29
C LYS A 287 22.61 3.95 11.13
N GLY A 288 21.90 4.57 10.18
CA GLY A 288 22.47 5.25 9.02
C GLY A 288 22.64 4.37 7.78
N ASP A 289 22.38 3.06 7.89
CA ASP A 289 22.46 2.11 6.79
C ASP A 289 21.07 1.69 6.29
N TRP A 290 20.97 1.37 5.00
CA TRP A 290 19.77 0.77 4.42
C TRP A 290 19.90 -0.75 4.38
N ILE A 291 18.92 -1.41 4.99
CA ILE A 291 18.91 -2.85 5.23
C ILE A 291 17.78 -3.49 4.43
N ASN A 292 18.10 -4.57 3.71
CA ASN A 292 17.09 -5.36 3.02
C ASN A 292 16.29 -6.18 4.02
N VAL A 293 14.96 -6.10 3.97
CA VAL A 293 14.06 -6.91 4.80
C VAL A 293 13.73 -8.22 4.09
N GLU A 294 14.05 -9.33 4.74
CA GLU A 294 13.65 -10.66 4.30
C GLU A 294 12.17 -10.90 4.59
N SER A 295 11.42 -11.34 3.58
CA SER A 295 10.00 -11.66 3.70
C SER A 295 9.79 -12.99 4.43
N VAL A 296 8.98 -12.99 5.49
CA VAL A 296 8.49 -14.23 6.11
C VAL A 296 7.13 -14.61 5.49
N PRO A 297 6.93 -15.87 5.06
CA PRO A 297 5.64 -16.30 4.50
C PRO A 297 4.48 -16.11 5.48
N ASN A 298 3.35 -15.60 4.98
CA ASN A 298 2.15 -15.30 5.79
C ASN A 298 2.46 -14.41 7.01
N ALA A 299 3.38 -13.46 6.87
CA ALA A 299 3.67 -12.46 7.89
C ALA A 299 3.28 -11.06 7.42
N PHE A 300 2.98 -10.19 8.37
CA PHE A 300 2.99 -8.75 8.15
C PHE A 300 4.29 -8.16 8.67
N VAL A 301 4.95 -7.31 7.87
CA VAL A 301 5.91 -6.36 8.42
C VAL A 301 5.11 -5.25 9.09
N VAL A 302 5.45 -4.91 10.33
CA VAL A 302 4.81 -3.87 11.12
C VAL A 302 5.81 -2.77 11.37
N ASN A 303 5.37 -1.53 11.22
CA ASN A 303 6.11 -0.36 11.68
C ASN A 303 5.19 0.69 12.29
N PHE A 304 5.77 1.49 13.18
CA PHE A 304 5.08 2.62 13.78
C PHE A 304 5.36 3.90 13.01
N GLY A 305 4.35 4.75 12.87
CA GLY A 305 4.46 6.04 12.20
C GLY A 305 4.57 7.20 13.18
N HIS A 306 4.84 8.40 12.64
CA HIS A 306 5.08 9.61 13.42
C HIS A 306 3.92 9.99 14.35
N LEU A 307 2.68 9.65 13.99
CA LEU A 307 1.53 9.97 14.86
C LEU A 307 1.61 9.18 16.17
N LEU A 308 2.09 7.94 16.14
CA LEU A 308 2.26 7.14 17.34
C LEU A 308 3.34 7.75 18.22
N GLU A 309 4.50 8.05 17.63
CA GLU A 309 5.63 8.70 18.33
C GLU A 309 5.22 10.03 18.97
N ALA A 310 4.51 10.88 18.23
CA ALA A 310 4.03 12.17 18.74
C ALA A 310 2.92 12.05 19.80
N SER A 311 2.19 10.93 19.84
CA SER A 311 1.09 10.74 20.79
C SER A 311 1.55 10.20 22.14
N ILE A 312 2.77 9.68 22.26
CA ILE A 312 3.29 9.09 23.51
C ILE A 312 4.27 10.01 24.26
N HIS A 313 4.47 11.23 23.75
CA HIS A 313 5.27 12.31 24.35
C HIS A 313 4.37 13.42 24.90
#